data_AF-A0A7J5VX45-F1
#
_entry.id   AF-A0A7J5VX45-F1
#
_cell.length_a   1.000
_cell.length_b   1.000
_cell.length_c   1.000
_cell.angle_alpha   90.00
_cell.angle_beta   90.00
_cell.angle_gamma   90.00
#
_symmetry.space_group_name_H-M   'P 1'
#
loop_
_entity.id
_entity.type
_entity.pdbx_description
1 polymer ?
#
loop_
_entity_poly.entity_id
_entity_poly.type
_entity_poly.pdbx_seq_one_letter_code
_entity_poly.pdbx_strand_id
1 'polypeptide(L)'
;MNFEIYWNQHCTMLMVEDLDNSTVSRMDEMPAEFIQKLDAAVSESRPGIYINLCKNIGYGPQNAYGRMFQFSACNFSSKDGRPDINEDYCIITERVSCPIRHRCIFGYCNFESELSPREIEIVKLFAHGFDEEKMADQLFIARATVHNHITNIYRKLGLSGSAHPDRLLISYAFNNKLVQ
;
A
#
# COMPACT_ATOMS: atom_id res chain seq x y z
N MET A 1 16.01 -9.94 11.90
CA MET A 1 16.44 -9.72 10.49
C MET A 1 15.66 -8.58 9.91
N ASN A 2 16.34 -7.46 9.80
CA ASN A 2 15.85 -6.22 9.20
C ASN A 2 16.50 -6.07 7.83
N PHE A 3 15.71 -5.89 6.77
CA PHE A 3 16.23 -5.78 5.41
C PHE A 3 15.92 -4.42 4.79
N GLU A 4 16.89 -3.91 4.05
CA GLU A 4 16.76 -2.74 3.18
C GLU A 4 16.92 -3.18 1.72
N ILE A 5 16.07 -2.67 0.84
CA ILE A 5 16.07 -2.97 -0.59
C ILE A 5 16.31 -1.69 -1.38
N TYR A 6 17.36 -1.67 -2.19
CA TYR A 6 17.73 -0.45 -2.93
C TYR A 6 18.35 -0.76 -4.29
N TRP A 7 18.38 0.24 -5.17
CA TRP A 7 19.09 0.13 -6.44
C TRP A 7 20.60 0.21 -6.26
N ASN A 8 21.35 -0.63 -6.98
CA ASN A 8 22.79 -0.41 -7.08
C ASN A 8 23.12 0.96 -7.72
N GLN A 9 24.39 1.37 -7.66
CA GLN A 9 24.84 2.67 -8.17
C GLN A 9 24.52 2.96 -9.64
N HIS A 10 24.27 1.91 -10.45
CA HIS A 10 23.95 2.02 -11.87
C HIS A 10 22.45 1.87 -12.17
N CYS A 11 21.60 1.69 -11.15
CA CYS A 11 20.17 1.41 -11.29
C CYS A 11 19.86 0.23 -12.22
N THR A 12 20.73 -0.79 -12.24
CA THR A 12 20.59 -1.98 -13.10
C THR A 12 20.00 -3.16 -12.35
N MET A 13 20.01 -3.14 -11.03
CA MET A 13 19.64 -4.27 -10.18
C MET A 13 19.28 -3.82 -8.77
N LEU A 14 18.33 -4.54 -8.17
CA LEU A 14 17.96 -4.39 -6.77
C LEU A 14 18.91 -5.21 -5.89
N MET A 15 19.36 -4.57 -4.82
CA MET A 15 20.17 -5.14 -3.76
C MET A 15 19.29 -5.36 -2.55
N VAL A 16 19.57 -6.40 -1.77
CA VAL A 16 18.96 -6.66 -0.46
C VAL A 16 20.09 -6.67 0.56
N GLU A 17 20.04 -5.75 1.51
CA GLU A 17 20.99 -5.68 2.62
C GLU A 17 20.32 -6.13 3.91
N ASP A 18 20.95 -7.06 4.61
CA ASP A 18 20.60 -7.41 5.98
C ASP A 18 21.27 -6.39 6.91
N LEU A 19 20.47 -5.54 7.54
CA LEU A 19 20.94 -4.46 8.41
C LEU A 19 21.56 -4.98 9.72
N ASP A 20 21.26 -6.21 10.12
CA ASP A 20 21.76 -6.77 11.39
C ASP A 20 23.23 -7.23 11.26
N ASN A 21 23.66 -7.62 10.06
CA ASN A 21 25.02 -8.12 9.79
C ASN A 21 25.73 -7.47 8.59
N SER A 22 25.10 -6.49 7.94
CA SER A 22 25.59 -5.76 6.77
C SER A 22 25.94 -6.63 5.57
N THR A 23 25.33 -7.81 5.44
CA THR A 23 25.48 -8.64 4.25
C THR A 23 24.60 -8.12 3.12
N VAL A 24 25.14 -8.09 1.90
CA VAL A 24 24.45 -7.55 0.73
C VAL A 24 24.39 -8.64 -0.33
N SER A 25 23.18 -8.95 -0.78
CA SER A 25 22.91 -9.92 -1.85
C SER A 25 22.15 -9.25 -2.99
N ARG A 26 22.25 -9.80 -4.21
CA ARG A 26 21.37 -9.37 -5.29
C ARG A 26 19.98 -9.95 -5.08
N MET A 27 18.93 -9.20 -5.44
CA MET A 27 17.56 -9.70 -5.26
C MET A 27 17.28 -10.99 -6.05
N ASP A 28 17.92 -11.19 -7.21
CA ASP A 28 17.81 -12.42 -8.02
C ASP A 28 18.60 -13.62 -7.47
N GLU A 29 19.48 -13.38 -6.48
CA GLU A 29 20.22 -14.43 -5.77
C GLU A 29 19.56 -14.79 -4.43
N MET A 30 18.52 -14.06 -4.02
CA MET A 30 17.81 -14.34 -2.77
C MET A 30 17.08 -15.69 -2.84
N PRO A 31 16.99 -16.43 -1.71
CA PRO A 31 16.24 -17.68 -1.67
C PRO A 31 14.78 -17.50 -2.10
N ALA A 32 14.25 -18.44 -2.87
CA ALA A 32 12.86 -18.40 -3.33
C ALA A 32 11.86 -18.30 -2.17
N GLU A 33 12.16 -18.92 -1.02
CA GLU A 33 11.33 -18.84 0.19
C GLU A 33 11.24 -17.39 0.72
N PHE A 34 12.34 -16.65 0.73
CA PHE A 34 12.37 -15.25 1.16
C PHE A 34 11.49 -14.38 0.24
N ILE A 35 11.67 -14.54 -1.08
CA ILE A 35 10.88 -13.82 -2.08
C ILE A 35 9.39 -14.14 -1.96
N GLN A 36 9.03 -15.41 -1.76
CA GLN A 36 7.63 -15.82 -1.61
C GLN A 36 7.01 -15.31 -0.29
N LYS A 37 7.78 -15.24 0.80
CA LYS A 37 7.32 -14.63 2.05
C LYS A 37 7.04 -13.13 1.89
N LEU A 38 7.91 -12.40 1.19
CA LEU A 38 7.67 -10.99 0.88
C LEU A 38 6.43 -10.80 -0.01
N ASP A 39 6.30 -11.64 -1.03
CA ASP A 39 5.15 -11.61 -1.93
C ASP A 39 3.83 -11.87 -1.20
N ALA A 40 3.82 -12.83 -0.27
CA ALA A 40 2.69 -13.08 0.63
C ALA A 40 2.40 -11.87 1.53
N ALA A 41 3.42 -11.26 2.12
CA ALA A 41 3.27 -10.05 2.94
C ALA A 41 2.70 -8.86 2.15
N VAL A 42 3.05 -8.70 0.86
CA VAL A 42 2.40 -7.72 -0.03
C VAL A 42 0.93 -8.08 -0.24
N SER A 43 0.61 -9.35 -0.47
CA SER A 43 -0.77 -9.81 -0.68
C SER A 43 -1.68 -9.54 0.53
N GLU A 44 -1.14 -9.67 1.74
CA GLU A 44 -1.87 -9.46 2.99
C GLU A 44 -1.99 -7.98 3.36
N SER A 45 -0.90 -7.22 3.22
CA SER A 45 -0.86 -5.81 3.64
C SER A 45 -1.37 -4.83 2.59
N ARG A 46 -1.30 -5.20 1.31
CA ARG A 46 -1.63 -4.34 0.15
C ARG A 46 -2.35 -5.12 -0.98
N PRO A 47 -3.48 -5.82 -0.72
CA PRO A 47 -4.21 -6.63 -1.68
C PRO A 47 -4.47 -5.96 -3.04
N GLY A 48 -4.83 -4.67 -3.06
CA GLY A 48 -5.08 -3.93 -4.29
C GLY A 48 -3.84 -3.82 -5.20
N ILE A 49 -2.67 -3.54 -4.61
CA ILE A 49 -1.39 -3.54 -5.33
C ILE A 49 -1.05 -4.96 -5.80
N TYR A 50 -1.23 -5.95 -4.93
CA TYR A 50 -0.97 -7.35 -5.23
C TYR A 50 -1.79 -7.87 -6.41
N ILE A 51 -3.08 -7.53 -6.48
CA ILE A 51 -3.96 -7.88 -7.60
C ILE A 51 -3.42 -7.30 -8.91
N ASN A 52 -2.97 -6.04 -8.91
CA ASN A 52 -2.40 -5.41 -10.09
C ASN A 52 -1.09 -6.07 -10.51
N LEU A 53 -0.22 -6.42 -9.55
CA LEU A 53 1.01 -7.18 -9.83
C LEU A 53 0.67 -8.53 -10.47
N CYS A 54 -0.27 -9.29 -9.90
CA CYS A 54 -0.68 -10.59 -10.42
C CYS A 54 -1.27 -10.50 -11.84
N LYS A 55 -2.11 -9.50 -12.12
CA LYS A 55 -2.70 -9.31 -13.45
C LYS A 55 -1.67 -9.07 -14.54
N ASN A 56 -0.57 -8.39 -14.22
CA ASN A 56 0.43 -7.99 -15.20
C ASN A 56 1.64 -8.94 -15.29
N ILE A 57 1.99 -9.59 -14.19
CA ILE A 57 3.20 -10.43 -14.09
C ILE A 57 2.83 -11.91 -14.02
N GLY A 58 1.67 -12.24 -13.48
CA GLY A 58 1.16 -13.60 -13.34
C GLY A 58 0.88 -13.99 -11.89
N TYR A 59 0.00 -14.97 -11.71
CA TYR A 59 -0.36 -15.55 -10.42
C TYR A 59 0.56 -16.73 -10.05
N GLY A 60 0.55 -17.13 -8.77
CA GLY A 60 1.27 -18.30 -8.27
C GLY A 60 2.73 -18.01 -7.87
N PRO A 61 3.36 -18.94 -7.13
CA PRO A 61 4.68 -18.75 -6.53
C PRO A 61 5.81 -18.61 -7.56
N GLN A 62 5.66 -19.20 -8.75
CA GLN A 62 6.65 -19.11 -9.84
C GLN A 62 6.83 -17.67 -10.37
N ASN A 63 5.85 -16.81 -10.15
CA ASN A 63 5.87 -15.40 -10.57
C ASN A 63 6.24 -14.43 -9.42
N ALA A 64 6.50 -14.94 -8.21
CA ALA A 64 6.75 -14.12 -7.02
C ALA A 64 7.97 -13.19 -7.19
N TYR A 65 9.04 -13.67 -7.83
CA TYR A 65 10.21 -12.84 -8.10
C TYR A 65 9.86 -11.63 -8.97
N GLY A 66 9.15 -11.83 -10.08
CA GLY A 66 8.77 -10.73 -10.96
C GLY A 66 7.89 -9.70 -10.24
N ARG A 67 6.91 -10.18 -9.46
CA ARG A 67 6.04 -9.31 -8.65
C ARG A 67 6.83 -8.51 -7.63
N MET A 68 7.73 -9.16 -6.90
CA MET A 68 8.53 -8.51 -5.88
C MET A 68 9.59 -7.59 -6.46
N PHE A 69 10.20 -7.91 -7.60
CA PHE A 69 11.09 -7.01 -8.32
C PHE A 69 10.35 -5.71 -8.69
N GLN A 70 9.17 -5.85 -9.30
CA GLN A 70 8.37 -4.69 -9.72
C GLN A 70 7.83 -3.88 -8.53
N PHE A 71 7.36 -4.56 -7.49
CA PHE A 71 6.93 -3.92 -6.24
C PHE A 71 8.08 -3.14 -5.61
N SER A 72 9.22 -3.79 -5.43
CA SER A 72 10.40 -3.20 -4.81
C SER A 72 10.88 -2.01 -5.61
N ALA A 73 11.06 -2.14 -6.93
CA ALA A 73 11.41 -1.02 -7.82
C ALA A 73 10.49 0.21 -7.71
N CYS A 74 9.22 0.00 -7.35
CA CYS A 74 8.21 1.06 -7.24
C CYS A 74 8.03 1.63 -5.83
N ASN A 75 8.54 0.95 -4.81
CA ASN A 75 8.22 1.25 -3.41
C ASN A 75 9.46 1.31 -2.51
N PHE A 76 10.62 0.87 -3.01
CA PHE A 76 11.96 0.97 -2.42
C PHE A 76 12.93 1.45 -3.51
N SER A 77 13.87 2.33 -3.16
CA SER A 77 14.75 2.91 -4.19
C SER A 77 16.05 3.48 -3.67
N SER A 78 16.05 4.02 -2.45
CA SER A 78 17.17 4.78 -1.92
C SER A 78 17.74 4.07 -0.72
N LYS A 79 19.06 3.86 -0.71
CA LYS A 79 19.75 3.39 0.50
C LYS A 79 19.77 4.53 1.52
N ASP A 80 18.92 4.45 2.54
CA ASP A 80 18.78 5.41 3.63
C ASP A 80 19.11 4.81 5.02
N GLY A 81 19.40 3.51 5.09
CA GLY A 81 19.75 2.78 6.30
C GLY A 81 18.55 2.43 7.18
N ARG A 82 17.33 2.58 6.66
CA ARG A 82 16.10 2.20 7.36
C ARG A 82 15.57 0.87 6.80
N PRO A 83 15.04 -0.01 7.66
CA PRO A 83 14.47 -1.25 7.19
C PRO A 83 13.21 -1.01 6.36
N ASP A 84 13.19 -1.59 5.16
CA ASP A 84 11.99 -1.76 4.34
C ASP A 84 11.17 -2.97 4.80
N ILE A 85 11.84 -3.96 5.39
CA ILE A 85 11.25 -5.20 5.90
C ILE A 85 11.80 -5.43 7.31
N ASN A 86 10.92 -5.56 8.29
CA ASN A 86 11.32 -5.91 9.65
C ASN A 86 11.28 -7.43 9.89
N GLU A 87 11.60 -7.84 11.11
CA GLU A 87 11.67 -9.26 11.51
C GLU A 87 10.34 -10.02 11.35
N ASP A 88 9.22 -9.31 11.41
CA ASP A 88 7.86 -9.84 11.25
C ASP A 88 7.37 -9.81 9.79
N TYR A 89 8.26 -9.58 8.81
CA TYR A 89 7.91 -9.39 7.39
C TYR A 89 6.92 -8.23 7.15
N CYS A 90 6.85 -7.27 8.08
CA CYS A 90 6.07 -6.06 7.86
C CYS A 90 6.80 -5.17 6.85
N ILE A 91 6.09 -4.81 5.78
CA ILE A 91 6.62 -4.01 4.67
C ILE A 91 6.43 -2.53 4.98
N ILE A 92 7.55 -1.85 5.21
CA ILE A 92 7.68 -0.42 5.46
C ILE A 92 8.08 0.22 4.13
N THR A 93 7.10 0.78 3.42
CA THR A 93 7.35 1.35 2.09
C THR A 93 7.71 2.81 2.16
N GLU A 94 8.70 3.21 1.37
CA GLU A 94 9.12 4.61 1.26
C GLU A 94 8.47 5.33 0.06
N ARG A 95 8.58 6.66 0.07
CA ARG A 95 8.13 7.48 -1.05
C ARG A 95 9.25 7.63 -2.08
N VAL A 96 9.38 6.62 -2.94
CA VAL A 96 10.37 6.65 -4.02
C VAL A 96 10.09 7.71 -5.10
N SER A 97 11.17 8.20 -5.71
CA SER A 97 11.12 9.07 -6.89
C SER A 97 10.72 8.27 -8.12
N CYS A 98 9.48 8.45 -8.58
CA CYS A 98 8.98 7.85 -9.82
C CYS A 98 8.43 8.95 -10.73
N PRO A 99 8.96 9.14 -11.97
CA PRO A 99 8.58 10.25 -12.86
C PRO A 99 7.14 10.15 -13.38
N ILE A 100 6.51 8.98 -13.25
CA ILE A 100 5.12 8.73 -13.64
C ILE A 100 4.22 8.38 -12.45
N ARG A 101 4.65 8.68 -11.22
CA ARG A 101 3.82 8.44 -10.02
C ARG A 101 2.44 9.09 -10.18
N HIS A 102 1.39 8.41 -9.72
CA HIS A 102 -0.03 8.78 -9.91
C HIS A 102 -0.56 8.78 -11.35
N ARG A 103 0.31 8.71 -12.37
CA ARG A 103 -0.05 8.47 -13.79
C ARG A 103 0.25 7.05 -14.26
N CYS A 104 0.91 6.25 -13.43
CA CYS A 104 1.22 4.86 -13.72
C CYS A 104 -0.09 4.08 -13.89
N ILE A 105 -0.34 3.61 -15.11
CA ILE A 105 -1.55 2.83 -15.44
C ILE A 105 -1.65 1.51 -14.69
N PHE A 106 -0.52 1.03 -14.15
CA PHE A 106 -0.46 -0.22 -13.41
C PHE A 106 -0.70 -0.08 -11.90
N GLY A 107 -0.57 1.14 -11.35
CA GLY A 107 -0.91 1.42 -9.96
C GLY A 107 -0.04 0.71 -8.90
N TYR A 108 1.18 0.26 -9.23
CA TYR A 108 2.05 -0.46 -8.26
C TYR A 108 2.55 0.38 -7.10
N CYS A 109 2.56 1.70 -7.26
CA CYS A 109 2.92 2.69 -6.24
C CYS A 109 1.69 3.29 -5.55
N ASN A 110 0.51 2.70 -5.75
CA ASN A 110 -0.75 3.24 -5.23
C ASN A 110 -1.03 2.70 -3.82
N PHE A 111 -0.36 3.29 -2.83
CA PHE A 111 -0.60 3.05 -1.39
C PHE A 111 -2.03 3.37 -0.92
N GLU A 112 -2.82 3.93 -1.81
CA GLU A 112 -4.11 4.55 -1.56
C GLU A 112 -5.28 3.59 -1.73
N SER A 113 -5.06 2.42 -2.34
CA SER A 113 -6.20 1.62 -2.81
C SER A 113 -7.02 0.98 -1.70
N GLU A 114 -6.53 0.99 -0.46
CA GLU A 114 -7.24 0.42 0.68
C GLU A 114 -7.46 1.45 1.79
N LEU A 115 -8.72 1.51 2.22
CA LEU A 115 -9.13 2.25 3.39
C LEU A 115 -8.56 1.53 4.62
N SER A 116 -7.89 2.29 5.49
CA SER A 116 -7.46 1.81 6.80
C SER A 116 -8.67 1.37 7.63
N PRO A 117 -8.49 0.54 8.68
CA PRO A 117 -9.57 0.16 9.58
C PRO A 117 -10.37 1.36 10.10
N ARG A 118 -9.66 2.46 10.44
CA ARG A 118 -10.28 3.70 10.91
C ARG A 118 -11.07 4.42 9.82
N GLU A 119 -10.56 4.45 8.59
CA GLU A 119 -11.29 5.01 7.46
C GLU A 119 -12.53 4.16 7.15
N ILE A 120 -12.47 2.83 7.27
CA ILE A 120 -13.64 1.93 7.13
C ILE A 120 -14.70 2.26 8.19
N GLU A 121 -14.32 2.47 9.46
CA GLU A 121 -15.25 2.92 10.50
C GLU A 121 -15.94 4.24 10.11
N ILE A 122 -15.17 5.20 9.62
CA ILE A 122 -15.71 6.49 9.16
C ILE A 122 -16.67 6.30 7.98
N VAL A 123 -16.33 5.46 6.98
CA VAL A 123 -17.23 5.15 5.86
C VAL A 123 -18.54 4.53 6.33
N LYS A 124 -18.48 3.62 7.32
CA LYS A 124 -19.67 3.02 7.91
C LYS A 124 -20.56 4.08 8.55
N LEU A 125 -20.01 4.91 9.44
CA LEU A 125 -20.79 5.96 10.12
C LEU A 125 -21.36 6.98 9.13
N PHE A 126 -20.54 7.39 8.16
CA PHE A 126 -20.96 8.29 7.07
C PHE A 126 -22.16 7.72 6.31
N ALA A 127 -22.12 6.42 5.95
CA ALA A 127 -23.21 5.77 5.24
C ALA A 127 -24.51 5.62 6.08
N HIS A 128 -24.40 5.63 7.41
CA HIS A 128 -25.56 5.71 8.31
C HIS A 128 -26.08 7.15 8.51
N GLY A 129 -25.53 8.14 7.80
CA GLY A 129 -25.98 9.53 7.85
C GLY A 129 -25.45 10.33 9.04
N PHE A 130 -24.36 9.88 9.66
CA PHE A 130 -23.69 10.65 10.70
C PHE A 130 -22.94 11.82 10.07
N ASP A 131 -23.07 12.99 10.68
CA ASP A 131 -22.25 14.16 10.35
C ASP A 131 -20.87 14.06 11.04
N GLU A 132 -19.94 14.95 10.66
CA GLU A 132 -18.57 14.95 11.21
C GLU A 132 -18.53 15.11 12.72
N GLU A 133 -19.49 15.82 13.31
CA GLU A 133 -19.59 16.05 14.76
C GLU A 133 -19.95 14.74 15.48
N LYS A 134 -21.00 14.06 15.03
CA LYS A 134 -21.42 12.78 15.61
C LYS A 134 -20.38 11.67 15.39
N MET A 135 -19.72 11.67 14.23
CA MET A 135 -18.61 10.76 13.98
C MET A 135 -17.45 11.02 14.94
N ALA A 136 -17.11 12.29 15.18
CA ALA A 136 -16.05 12.68 16.10
C ALA A 136 -16.35 12.21 17.53
N ASP A 137 -17.58 12.43 17.99
CA ASP A 137 -18.04 12.01 19.31
C ASP A 137 -18.00 10.48 19.46
N GLN A 138 -18.54 9.74 18.50
CA GLN A 138 -18.59 8.28 18.55
C GLN A 138 -17.20 7.63 18.50
N LEU A 139 -16.28 8.26 17.78
CA LEU A 139 -14.94 7.76 17.57
C LEU A 139 -13.91 8.34 18.57
N PHE A 140 -14.32 9.24 19.46
CA PHE A 140 -13.47 9.91 20.45
C PHE A 140 -12.25 10.62 19.83
N ILE A 141 -12.46 11.35 18.72
CA ILE A 141 -11.42 12.13 18.03
C ILE A 141 -11.94 13.53 17.69
N ALA A 142 -11.06 14.46 17.33
CA ALA A 142 -11.47 15.80 16.92
C ALA A 142 -12.24 15.76 15.58
N ARG A 143 -13.26 16.62 15.44
CA ARG A 143 -14.00 16.84 14.18
C ARG A 143 -13.09 17.10 12.98
N ALA A 144 -12.05 17.91 13.17
CA ALA A 144 -11.05 18.19 12.13
C ALA A 144 -10.31 16.91 11.67
N THR A 145 -10.09 15.95 12.58
CA THR A 145 -9.49 14.65 12.24
C THR A 145 -10.44 13.81 11.40
N VAL A 146 -11.76 13.81 11.71
CA VAL A 146 -12.78 13.16 10.87
C VAL A 146 -12.81 13.77 9.46
N HIS A 147 -12.81 15.09 9.36
CA HIS A 147 -12.77 15.79 8.06
C HIS A 147 -11.55 15.37 7.22
N ASN A 148 -10.37 15.30 7.85
CA ASN A 148 -9.15 14.85 7.19
C ASN A 148 -9.24 13.39 6.73
N HIS A 149 -9.83 12.51 7.54
CA HIS A 149 -10.08 11.13 7.13
C HIS A 149 -11.03 11.04 5.92
N ILE A 150 -12.14 11.79 5.91
CA ILE A 150 -13.07 11.82 4.77
C ILE A 150 -12.38 12.29 3.50
N THR A 151 -11.57 13.36 3.60
CA THR A 151 -10.78 13.88 2.47
C THR A 151 -9.80 12.81 1.95
N ASN A 152 -9.15 12.08 2.85
CA ASN A 152 -8.27 10.96 2.48
C ASN A 152 -9.03 9.80 1.85
N ILE A 153 -10.20 9.44 2.37
CA ILE A 153 -11.09 8.43 1.78
C ILE A 153 -11.47 8.82 0.36
N TYR A 154 -11.89 10.08 0.12
CA TYR A 154 -12.20 10.55 -1.22
C TYR A 154 -11.02 10.42 -2.17
N ARG A 155 -9.83 10.77 -1.71
CA ARG A 155 -8.62 10.64 -2.51
C ARG A 155 -8.30 9.18 -2.84
N LYS A 156 -8.38 8.31 -1.82
CA LYS A 156 -8.15 6.86 -1.92
C LYS A 156 -9.12 6.14 -2.87
N LEU A 157 -10.38 6.55 -2.84
CA LEU A 157 -11.44 6.01 -3.69
C LEU A 157 -11.57 6.74 -5.04
N GLY A 158 -10.71 7.72 -5.34
CA GLY A 158 -10.75 8.49 -6.59
C GLY A 158 -11.98 9.41 -6.72
N LEU A 159 -12.60 9.80 -5.62
CA LEU A 159 -13.82 10.61 -5.55
C LEU A 159 -13.56 12.12 -5.52
N SER A 160 -12.33 12.57 -5.28
CA SER A 160 -11.99 13.99 -5.08
C SER A 160 -12.34 14.92 -6.25
N GLY A 161 -12.51 14.40 -7.47
CA GLY A 161 -12.95 15.17 -8.64
C GLY A 161 -14.43 15.04 -8.99
N SER A 162 -15.20 14.30 -8.19
CA SER A 162 -16.63 14.07 -8.43
C SER A 162 -17.46 15.30 -8.03
N ALA A 163 -18.53 15.57 -8.76
CA ALA A 163 -19.55 16.54 -8.34
C ALA A 163 -20.36 16.05 -7.12
N HIS A 164 -20.37 14.74 -6.87
CA HIS A 164 -21.19 14.10 -5.83
C HIS A 164 -20.39 13.01 -5.06
N PRO A 165 -19.28 13.36 -4.40
CA PRO A 165 -18.41 12.39 -3.73
C PRO A 165 -19.13 11.65 -2.60
N ASP A 166 -19.98 12.33 -1.83
CA ASP A 166 -20.74 11.75 -0.71
C ASP A 166 -21.64 10.60 -1.17
N ARG A 167 -22.38 10.79 -2.27
CA ARG A 167 -23.24 9.75 -2.86
C ARG A 167 -22.44 8.53 -3.32
N LEU A 168 -21.27 8.77 -3.91
CA LEU A 168 -20.40 7.70 -4.37
C LEU A 168 -19.79 6.94 -3.18
N LEU A 169 -19.45 7.65 -2.09
CA LEU A 169 -18.96 7.03 -0.87
C LEU A 169 -20.03 6.13 -0.21
N ILE A 170 -21.27 6.61 -0.16
CA ILE A 170 -22.41 5.80 0.31
C ILE A 170 -22.58 4.55 -0.58
N SER A 171 -22.55 4.73 -1.91
CA SER A 171 -22.67 3.62 -2.87
C SER A 171 -21.54 2.60 -2.69
N TYR A 172 -20.31 3.07 -2.45
CA TYR A 172 -19.16 2.23 -2.15
C TYR A 172 -19.40 1.40 -0.87
N ALA A 173 -19.94 2.00 0.20
CA ALA A 173 -20.22 1.30 1.45
C ALA A 173 -21.18 0.12 1.26
N PHE A 174 -22.27 0.31 0.51
CA PHE A 174 -23.23 -0.76 0.19
C PHE A 174 -22.64 -1.82 -0.74
N ASN A 175 -21.98 -1.41 -1.82
CA ASN A 175 -21.39 -2.33 -2.80
C ASN A 175 -20.32 -3.25 -2.18
N ASN A 176 -19.61 -2.75 -1.16
CA ASN A 176 -18.59 -3.50 -0.43
C ASN A 176 -19.12 -4.14 0.86
N LYS A 177 -20.45 -4.15 1.09
CA LYS A 177 -21.10 -4.76 2.27
C LYS A 177 -20.55 -4.27 3.61
N LEU A 178 -20.13 -3.01 3.67
CA LEU A 178 -19.67 -2.38 4.91
C LEU A 178 -20.84 -2.01 5.82
N VAL A 179 -22.01 -1.79 5.23
CA VAL A 179 -23.30 -1.49 5.86
C VAL A 179 -24.40 -2.33 5.20
N GLN A 180 -25.52 -2.53 5.91
CA GLN A 180 -26.66 -3.35 5.47
C GLN A 180 -27.69 -2.52 4.72
#